data_AF-A0A3N5ZEL8-F1
#
_entry.id   AF-A0A3N5ZEL8-F1
#
_cell.length_a   1.000
_cell.length_b   1.000
_cell.length_c   1.000
_cell.angle_alpha   90.00
_cell.angle_beta   90.00
_cell.angle_gamma   90.00
#
_symmetry.space_group_name_H-M   'P 1'
#
loop_
_entity.id
_entity.type
_entity.pdbx_description
1 polymer ?
#
loop_
_entity_poly.entity_id
_entity_poly.type
_entity_poly.pdbx_seq_one_letter_code
_entity_poly.pdbx_strand_id
1 'polypeptide(L)'
;MTAEEFQAEYARLAHAVQTGVGYEHQYGSQDGTPKHLRTGLACSMADIGSLGRLLIAKGLITEAEYFEAILDGLRLEVAAYELRLTERFGGATAITLA
;
A
#
# COMPACT_ATOMS: atom_id res chain seq x y z
N MET A 1 -19.94 -14.23 9.47
CA MET A 1 -20.00 -13.33 8.30
C MET A 1 -19.99 -14.19 7.06
N THR A 2 -21.02 -14.10 6.23
CA THR A 2 -21.06 -14.71 4.89
C THR A 2 -20.26 -13.86 3.89
N ALA A 3 -20.04 -14.38 2.68
CA ALA A 3 -19.39 -13.62 1.63
C ALA A 3 -20.18 -12.37 1.22
N GLU A 4 -21.52 -12.46 1.18
CA GLU A 4 -22.40 -11.34 0.87
C GLU A 4 -22.38 -10.28 1.98
N GLU A 5 -22.44 -10.69 3.24
CA GLU A 5 -22.30 -9.79 4.39
C GLU A 5 -20.95 -9.06 4.37
N PHE A 6 -19.86 -9.78 4.02
CA PHE A 6 -18.54 -9.20 3.88
C PHE A 6 -18.51 -8.16 2.75
N GLN A 7 -19.03 -8.48 1.56
CA GLN A 7 -19.03 -7.56 0.42
C GLN A 7 -19.82 -6.29 0.71
N ALA A 8 -20.99 -6.41 1.34
CA ALA A 8 -21.82 -5.28 1.72
C ALA A 8 -21.09 -4.35 2.71
N GLU A 9 -20.48 -4.93 3.74
CA GLU A 9 -19.76 -4.16 4.75
C GLU A 9 -18.45 -3.56 4.21
N TYR A 10 -17.73 -4.31 3.37
CA TYR A 10 -16.55 -3.81 2.67
C TYR A 10 -16.89 -2.61 1.80
N ALA A 11 -17.95 -2.69 0.99
CA ALA A 11 -18.38 -1.58 0.14
C ALA A 11 -18.76 -0.34 0.97
N ARG A 12 -19.47 -0.53 2.08
CA ARG A 12 -19.84 0.55 3.01
C ARG A 12 -18.61 1.25 3.58
N LEU A 13 -17.63 0.49 4.05
CA LEU A 13 -16.40 1.01 4.63
C LEU A 13 -15.49 1.65 3.57
N ALA A 14 -15.36 1.04 2.39
CA ALA A 14 -14.61 1.60 1.28
C ALA A 14 -15.18 2.95 0.82
N HIS A 15 -16.51 3.10 0.83
CA HIS A 15 -17.15 4.38 0.53
C HIS A 15 -16.88 5.44 1.62
N ALA A 16 -16.82 5.03 2.89
CA ALA A 16 -16.42 5.91 3.98
C ALA A 16 -14.96 6.38 3.83
N VAL A 17 -14.04 5.48 3.47
CA VAL A 17 -12.65 5.82 3.13
C VAL A 17 -12.61 6.82 1.97
N GLN A 18 -13.36 6.56 0.90
CA GLN A 18 -13.44 7.46 -0.25
C GLN A 18 -13.94 8.86 0.13
N THR A 19 -14.88 8.93 1.07
CA THR A 19 -15.39 10.20 1.60
C THR A 19 -14.31 10.95 2.37
N GLY A 20 -13.59 10.27 3.25
CA GLY A 20 -12.45 10.85 3.98
C GLY A 20 -11.38 11.40 3.04
N VAL A 21 -10.96 10.60 2.05
CA VAL A 21 -10.03 11.04 1.00
C VAL A 21 -10.56 12.28 0.27
N GLY A 22 -11.85 12.29 -0.07
CA GLY A 22 -12.49 13.43 -0.72
C GLY A 22 -12.38 14.71 0.10
N TYR A 23 -12.58 14.64 1.41
CA TYR A 23 -12.40 15.77 2.32
C TYR A 23 -10.93 16.20 2.40
N GLU A 24 -9.99 15.27 2.58
CA GLU A 24 -8.55 15.61 2.63
C GLU A 24 -8.09 16.33 1.35
N HIS A 25 -8.54 15.86 0.19
CA HIS A 25 -8.26 16.51 -1.10
C HIS A 25 -8.87 17.91 -1.18
N GLN A 26 -10.10 18.11 -0.69
CA GLN A 26 -10.73 19.43 -0.61
C GLN A 26 -9.99 20.40 0.31
N TYR A 27 -9.37 19.89 1.37
CA TYR A 27 -8.56 20.68 2.30
C TYR A 27 -7.09 20.83 1.86
N GLY A 28 -6.75 20.45 0.64
CA GLY A 28 -5.45 20.74 0.03
C GLY A 28 -4.40 19.66 0.21
N SER A 29 -4.78 18.42 0.51
CA SER A 29 -3.85 17.29 0.45
C SER A 29 -3.17 17.22 -0.92
N GLN A 30 -1.84 17.10 -0.91
CA GLN A 30 -0.99 16.96 -2.09
C GLN A 30 -0.39 15.56 -2.19
N ASP A 31 -1.19 14.54 -1.91
CA ASP A 31 -0.76 13.14 -2.06
C ASP A 31 -0.48 12.73 -3.52
N GLY A 32 -0.73 13.63 -4.49
CA GLY A 32 -0.41 13.45 -5.90
C GLY A 32 -1.34 12.49 -6.64
N THR A 33 -2.47 12.09 -6.03
CA THR A 33 -3.35 11.06 -6.58
C THR A 33 -4.78 11.54 -6.78
N PRO A 34 -5.50 11.07 -7.83
CA PRO A 34 -6.95 11.22 -7.89
C PRO A 34 -7.64 10.49 -6.74
N LYS A 35 -8.77 11.01 -6.24
CA LYS A 35 -9.54 10.44 -5.11
C LYS A 35 -9.73 8.91 -5.19
N HIS A 36 -10.12 8.39 -6.35
CA HIS A 36 -10.39 6.96 -6.53
C HIS A 36 -9.10 6.12 -6.44
N LEU A 37 -7.97 6.64 -6.93
CA LEU A 37 -6.68 5.97 -6.81
C LEU A 37 -6.23 5.92 -5.34
N ARG A 38 -6.33 7.03 -4.61
CA ARG A 38 -5.97 7.07 -3.18
C ARG A 38 -6.82 6.11 -2.34
N THR A 39 -8.12 6.06 -2.66
CA THR A 39 -9.08 5.14 -2.01
C THR A 39 -8.65 3.69 -2.23
N GLY A 40 -8.36 3.32 -3.48
CA GLY A 40 -7.87 1.98 -3.81
C GLY A 40 -6.58 1.62 -3.05
N LEU A 41 -5.60 2.54 -3.04
CA LEU A 41 -4.35 2.37 -2.29
C LEU A 41 -4.60 2.17 -0.79
N ALA A 42 -5.48 2.98 -0.19
CA ALA A 42 -5.84 2.84 1.23
C ALA A 42 -6.48 1.47 1.53
N CYS A 43 -7.37 1.00 0.66
CA CYS A 43 -7.98 -0.32 0.77
C CYS A 43 -6.94 -1.45 0.63
N SER A 44 -6.02 -1.36 -0.32
CA SER A 44 -4.94 -2.34 -0.49
C SER A 44 -3.99 -2.38 0.72
N MET A 45 -3.64 -1.21 1.28
CA MET A 45 -2.84 -1.14 2.51
C MET A 45 -3.56 -1.77 3.71
N ALA A 46 -4.88 -1.53 3.83
CA ALA A 46 -5.68 -2.12 4.88
C ALA A 46 -5.77 -3.65 4.76
N ASP A 47 -5.87 -4.17 3.54
CA ASP A 47 -5.90 -5.62 3.27
C ASP A 47 -4.57 -6.29 3.64
N ILE A 48 -3.45 -5.81 3.08
CA ILE A 48 -2.11 -6.36 3.33
C ILE A 48 -1.73 -6.23 4.82
N GLY A 49 -2.02 -5.08 5.44
CA GLY A 49 -1.76 -4.88 6.87
C GLY A 49 -2.61 -5.79 7.76
N SER A 50 -3.87 -6.04 7.39
CA SER A 50 -4.74 -6.98 8.08
C SER A 50 -4.22 -8.41 8.00
N LEU A 51 -3.70 -8.82 6.83
CA LEU A 51 -3.08 -10.14 6.66
C LEU A 51 -1.85 -10.29 7.55
N GLY A 52 -0.92 -9.32 7.57
CA GLY A 52 0.25 -9.35 8.44
C GLY A 52 -0.13 -9.47 9.92
N ARG A 53 -1.10 -8.66 10.38
CA ARG A 53 -1.63 -8.73 11.74
C ARG A 53 -2.25 -10.09 12.07
N LEU A 54 -2.99 -10.68 11.13
CA LEU A 54 -3.59 -12.00 11.31
C LEU A 54 -2.51 -13.07 11.48
N LEU A 55 -1.46 -13.06 10.66
CA LEU A 55 -0.36 -14.03 10.74
C LEU A 55 0.40 -13.91 12.07
N ILE A 56 0.66 -12.68 12.53
CA ILE A 56 1.27 -12.41 13.84
C ILE A 56 0.37 -12.92 14.97
N ALA A 57 -0.93 -12.61 14.92
CA ALA A 57 -1.89 -13.05 15.94
C ALA A 57 -2.03 -14.59 15.99
N LYS A 58 -1.75 -15.28 14.88
CA LYS A 58 -1.68 -16.74 14.82
C LYS A 58 -0.33 -17.32 15.26
N GLY A 59 0.66 -16.48 15.56
CA GLY A 59 2.01 -16.90 15.93
C GLY A 59 2.80 -17.53 14.78
N LEU A 60 2.41 -17.28 13.53
CA LEU A 60 3.08 -17.84 12.35
C LEU A 60 4.32 -17.04 11.95
N ILE A 61 4.31 -15.74 12.24
CA ILE A 61 5.45 -14.84 12.09
C ILE A 61 5.49 -13.92 13.31
N THR A 62 6.65 -13.38 13.59
CA THR A 62 6.88 -12.31 14.55
C THR A 62 6.69 -10.94 13.89
N GLU A 63 6.51 -9.91 14.71
CA GLU A 63 6.45 -8.52 14.22
C GLU A 63 7.78 -8.09 13.57
N ALA A 64 8.92 -8.58 14.10
CA ALA A 64 10.23 -8.33 13.52
C ALA A 64 10.36 -8.91 12.10
N GLU A 65 9.98 -10.18 11.90
CA GLU A 65 9.99 -10.82 10.58
C GLU A 65 9.07 -10.09 9.59
N TYR A 66 7.90 -9.60 10.06
CA TYR A 66 7.00 -8.81 9.23
C TYR A 66 7.65 -7.50 8.75
N PHE A 67 8.33 -6.77 9.64
CA PHE A 67 9.03 -5.53 9.26
C PHE A 67 10.24 -5.78 8.36
N GLU A 68 11.01 -6.83 8.63
CA GLU A 68 12.14 -7.23 7.77
C GLU A 68 11.65 -7.56 6.35
N ALA A 69 10.55 -8.31 6.21
CA ALA A 69 9.96 -8.63 4.92
C ALA A 69 9.49 -7.38 4.15
N ILE A 70 8.95 -6.36 4.83
CA ILE A 70 8.61 -5.08 4.20
C ILE A 70 9.85 -4.39 3.66
N LEU A 71 10.94 -4.34 4.45
CA LEU A 71 12.19 -3.72 4.00
C LEU A 71 12.79 -4.45 2.80
N ASP A 72 12.76 -5.78 2.80
CA ASP A 72 13.21 -6.58 1.65
C ASP A 72 12.36 -6.29 0.40
N GLY A 73 11.04 -6.21 0.55
CA GLY A 73 10.14 -5.80 -0.53
C GLY A 73 10.49 -4.42 -1.10
N LEU A 74 10.76 -3.44 -0.24
CA LEU A 74 11.16 -2.09 -0.67
C LEU A 74 12.52 -2.08 -1.39
N ARG A 75 13.49 -2.85 -0.92
CA ARG A 75 14.80 -3.00 -1.58
C ARG A 75 14.65 -3.59 -2.98
N LEU A 76 13.82 -4.61 -3.13
CA LEU A 76 13.52 -5.22 -4.44
C LEU A 76 12.87 -4.22 -5.39
N GLU A 77 11.94 -3.39 -4.90
CA GLU A 77 11.29 -2.37 -5.72
C GLU A 77 12.27 -1.28 -6.16
N VAL A 78 13.16 -0.82 -5.28
CA VAL A 78 14.23 0.12 -5.64
C VAL A 78 15.12 -0.46 -6.74
N ALA A 79 15.60 -1.69 -6.57
CA ALA A 79 16.42 -2.36 -7.57
C ALA A 79 15.69 -2.52 -8.92
N ALA A 80 14.38 -2.80 -8.88
CA ALA A 80 13.56 -2.86 -10.10
C ALA A 80 13.44 -1.51 -10.81
N TYR A 81 13.30 -0.39 -10.08
CA TYR A 81 13.33 0.95 -10.67
C TYR A 81 14.71 1.29 -11.25
N GLU A 82 15.79 1.02 -10.52
CA GLU A 82 17.16 1.26 -10.99
C GLU A 82 17.44 0.53 -12.31
N LEU A 83 17.00 -0.72 -12.43
CA LEU A 83 17.10 -1.48 -13.67
C LEU A 83 16.33 -0.80 -14.82
N ARG A 84 15.04 -0.48 -14.61
CA ARG A 84 14.21 0.20 -15.62
C ARG A 84 14.79 1.53 -16.07
N LEU A 85 15.36 2.31 -15.15
CA LEU A 85 15.97 3.60 -15.46
C LEU A 85 17.29 3.42 -16.21
N THR A 86 18.10 2.45 -15.81
CA THR A 86 19.36 2.09 -16.50
C THR A 86 19.08 1.71 -17.96
N GLU A 87 18.07 0.86 -18.20
CA GLU A 87 17.63 0.48 -19.54
C GLU A 87 17.14 1.69 -20.35
N ARG A 88 16.38 2.59 -19.72
CA ARG A 88 15.80 3.76 -20.39
C ARG A 88 16.84 4.82 -20.76
N PHE A 89 17.84 5.04 -19.93
CA PHE A 89 18.80 6.13 -20.08
C PHE A 89 20.19 5.67 -20.56
N GLY A 90 20.44 4.36 -20.68
CA GLY A 90 21.66 3.80 -21.27
C GLY A 90 22.92 3.94 -20.40
N GLY A 91 22.75 4.20 -19.10
CA GLY A 91 23.83 4.34 -18.14
C GLY A 91 23.42 3.81 -16.76
N ALA A 92 24.41 3.34 -15.98
CA ALA A 92 24.17 2.79 -14.65
C ALA A 92 23.47 3.83 -13.75
N THR A 93 22.27 3.51 -13.27
CA THR A 93 21.46 4.38 -12.42
C THR A 93 21.39 3.83 -11.01
N ALA A 94 21.62 4.69 -10.01
CA ALA A 94 21.41 4.38 -8.60
C ALA A 94 20.44 5.41 -7.99
N ILE A 95 19.46 4.94 -7.21
CA ILE A 95 18.49 5.77 -6.52
C ILE A 95 18.94 5.92 -5.06
N THR A 96 19.28 7.14 -4.66
CA THR A 96 19.61 7.47 -3.28
C THR A 96 18.52 8.35 -2.67
N LEU A 97 18.42 8.34 -1.35
CA LEU A 97 17.64 9.35 -0.63
C LEU A 97 18.25 10.74 -0.90
N ALA A 98 17.39 11.74 -1.05
CA ALA A 98 17.80 13.15 -1.11
C ALA A 98 18.12 13.69 0.29
#